data_AF-A0A9D2P3L0-F1
#
_entry.id   AF-A0A9D2P3L0-F1
#
_cell.length_a   1.000
_cell.length_b   1.000
_cell.length_c   1.000
_cell.angle_alpha   90.00
_cell.angle_beta   90.00
_cell.angle_gamma   90.00
#
_symmetry.space_group_name_H-M   'P 1'
#
loop_
_entity.id
_entity.type
_entity.pdbx_description
1 polymer ?
#
loop_
_entity_poly.entity_id
_entity_poly.type
_entity_poly.pdbx_seq_one_letter_code
_entity_poly.pdbx_strand_id
1 'polypeptide(L)'
;MEERKISDLVSAALNEEDYEFRINFLLAGLMSADANDTPEKEAKNTHYLNDIYNYCQSYCGEKKEYLMQISKKVKKYLDIPGGNDEY
;
A
#
# COMPACT_ATOMS: atom_id res chain seq x y z
N MET A 1 8.37 15.06 17.60
CA MET A 1 7.21 14.21 17.24
C MET A 1 7.67 13.36 16.08
N GLU A 2 7.65 12.05 16.23
CA GLU A 2 7.95 11.14 15.12
C GLU A 2 6.85 11.30 14.06
N GLU A 3 7.24 11.58 12.82
CA GLU A 3 6.33 11.62 11.69
C GLU A 3 5.86 10.19 11.44
N ARG A 4 4.60 9.89 11.80
CA ARG A 4 4.04 8.54 11.60
C ARG A 4 3.96 8.27 10.10
N LYS A 5 4.65 7.22 9.65
CA LYS A 5 4.66 6.83 8.24
C LYS A 5 3.41 6.01 7.93
N ILE A 6 2.92 6.10 6.71
CA ILE A 6 1.79 5.27 6.24
C ILE A 6 2.10 3.77 6.39
N SER A 7 3.39 3.38 6.26
CA SER A 7 3.88 2.03 6.50
C SER A 7 3.65 1.54 7.93
N ASP A 8 3.61 2.44 8.91
CA ASP A 8 3.36 2.07 10.31
C ASP A 8 1.92 1.61 10.50
N LEU A 9 0.98 2.15 9.72
CA LEU A 9 -0.42 1.69 9.71
C LEU A 9 -0.54 0.29 9.13
N VAL A 10 0.23 -0.02 8.07
CA VAL A 10 0.28 -1.37 7.50
C VAL A 10 0.90 -2.33 8.52
N SER A 11 2.03 -1.95 9.12
CA SER A 11 2.71 -2.76 10.15
C SER A 11 1.80 -3.02 11.35
N ALA A 12 1.09 -1.99 11.84
CA ALA A 12 0.14 -2.14 12.93
C ALA A 12 -1.01 -3.09 12.55
N ALA A 13 -1.60 -2.91 11.36
CA ALA A 13 -2.68 -3.76 10.88
C ALA A 13 -2.27 -5.24 10.80
N LEU A 14 -1.02 -5.55 10.44
CA LEU A 14 -0.52 -6.94 10.38
C LEU A 14 -0.49 -7.66 11.73
N ASN A 15 -0.59 -6.94 12.85
CA ASN A 15 -0.66 -7.53 14.19
C ASN A 15 -2.10 -7.84 14.64
N GLU A 16 -3.09 -7.48 13.84
CA GLU A 16 -4.50 -7.69 14.13
C GLU A 16 -5.02 -8.97 13.46
N GLU A 17 -6.05 -9.58 14.03
CA GLU A 17 -6.69 -10.78 13.44
C GLU A 17 -7.34 -10.48 12.08
N ASP A 18 -7.91 -9.28 11.93
CA ASP A 18 -8.60 -8.79 10.72
C ASP A 18 -7.68 -7.96 9.81
N TYR A 19 -6.37 -8.24 9.82
CA TYR A 19 -5.36 -7.49 9.08
C TYR A 19 -5.70 -7.31 7.59
N GLU A 20 -6.27 -8.34 6.95
CA GLU A 20 -6.65 -8.28 5.54
C GLU A 20 -7.70 -7.19 5.29
N PHE A 21 -8.72 -7.13 6.14
CA PHE A 21 -9.77 -6.12 6.03
C PHE A 21 -9.20 -4.72 6.22
N ARG A 22 -8.40 -4.51 7.27
CA ARG A 22 -7.81 -3.19 7.59
C ARG A 22 -6.91 -2.67 6.47
N ILE A 23 -6.05 -3.54 5.93
CA ILE A 23 -5.13 -3.16 4.86
C ILE A 23 -5.90 -2.88 3.57
N ASN A 24 -6.88 -3.71 3.20
CA ASN A 24 -7.70 -3.44 2.02
C ASN A 24 -8.54 -2.17 2.18
N PHE A 25 -9.07 -1.89 3.37
CA PHE A 25 -9.80 -0.66 3.66
C PHE A 25 -8.91 0.58 3.50
N LEU A 26 -7.69 0.55 4.04
CA LEU A 26 -6.70 1.61 3.88
C LEU A 26 -6.40 1.88 2.39
N LEU A 27 -6.13 0.82 1.63
CA LEU A 27 -5.85 0.92 0.19
C LEU A 27 -7.05 1.45 -0.60
N ALA A 28 -8.26 0.96 -0.32
CA ALA A 28 -9.47 1.43 -0.97
C ALA A 28 -9.68 2.93 -0.73
N GLY A 29 -9.41 3.42 0.49
CA GLY A 29 -9.42 4.85 0.79
C GLY A 29 -8.43 5.63 -0.07
N LEU A 30 -7.17 5.19 -0.10
CA LEU A 30 -6.10 5.84 -0.88
C LEU A 30 -6.32 5.79 -2.40
N MET A 31 -7.01 4.78 -2.91
CA MET A 31 -7.28 4.57 -4.34
C MET A 31 -8.67 5.05 -4.78
N SER A 32 -9.49 5.56 -3.86
CA SER A 32 -10.86 5.99 -4.17
C SER A 32 -10.86 7.30 -4.97
N ALA A 33 -11.82 7.44 -5.90
CA ALA A 33 -11.98 8.68 -6.67
C ALA A 33 -12.20 9.89 -5.76
N ASP A 34 -13.01 9.76 -4.71
CA ASP A 34 -13.30 10.83 -3.75
C ASP A 34 -12.05 11.29 -2.97
N ALA A 35 -11.09 10.39 -2.74
CA ALA A 35 -9.83 10.74 -2.08
C ALA A 35 -8.79 11.32 -3.05
N ASN A 36 -9.00 11.21 -4.35
CA ASN A 36 -8.10 11.66 -5.42
C ASN A 36 -8.79 12.67 -6.36
N ASP A 37 -9.76 13.43 -5.86
CA ASP A 37 -10.58 14.40 -6.61
C ASP A 37 -9.81 15.67 -7.02
N THR A 38 -8.62 15.92 -6.45
CA THR A 38 -7.73 17.01 -6.85
C THR A 38 -6.31 16.52 -7.09
N PRO A 39 -5.52 17.21 -7.95
CA PRO A 39 -4.13 16.82 -8.22
C PRO A 39 -3.24 16.77 -6.96
N GLU A 40 -3.46 17.65 -6.00
CA GLU A 40 -2.68 17.67 -4.75
C GLU A 40 -2.96 16.44 -3.89
N LYS A 41 -4.24 16.03 -3.82
CA LYS A 41 -4.64 14.83 -3.08
C LYS A 41 -4.17 13.57 -3.79
N GLU A 42 -4.26 13.52 -5.12
CA GLU A 42 -3.73 12.43 -5.94
C GLU A 42 -2.22 12.26 -5.74
N ALA A 43 -1.45 13.35 -5.80
CA ALA A 43 -0.01 13.32 -5.57
C ALA A 43 0.33 12.81 -4.17
N LYS A 44 -0.41 13.25 -3.15
CA LYS A 44 -0.23 12.80 -1.76
C LYS A 44 -0.55 11.31 -1.59
N ASN A 45 -1.67 10.83 -2.12
CA ASN A 45 -2.03 9.42 -2.03
C ASN A 45 -1.10 8.54 -2.85
N THR A 46 -0.65 9.01 -4.00
CA THR A 46 0.39 8.36 -4.80
C THR A 46 1.69 8.19 -4.02
N HIS A 47 2.11 9.21 -3.26
CA HIS A 47 3.27 9.11 -2.38
C HIS A 47 3.06 8.03 -1.31
N TYR A 48 1.90 8.01 -0.65
CA TYR A 48 1.58 6.98 0.35
C TYR A 48 1.50 5.56 -0.24
N LEU A 49 0.93 5.42 -1.43
CA LEU A 49 0.88 4.14 -2.12
C LEU A 49 2.27 3.63 -2.50
N ASN A 50 3.18 4.52 -2.91
CA ASN A 50 4.60 4.16 -3.14
C ASN A 50 5.28 3.70 -1.85
N ASP A 51 5.06 4.36 -0.72
CA ASP A 51 5.59 3.93 0.57
C ASP A 51 5.07 2.55 0.98
N ILE A 52 3.77 2.30 0.79
CA ILE A 52 3.15 0.99 1.04
C ILE A 52 3.75 -0.07 0.10
N TYR A 53 3.92 0.25 -1.18
CA TYR A 53 4.54 -0.65 -2.15
C TYR A 53 5.94 -1.06 -1.70
N ASN A 54 6.79 -0.08 -1.37
CA ASN A 54 8.17 -0.32 -0.90
C ASN A 54 8.19 -1.15 0.39
N TYR A 55 7.30 -0.85 1.35
CA TYR A 55 7.15 -1.64 2.56
C TYR A 55 6.84 -3.10 2.23
N CYS A 56 5.84 -3.35 1.37
CA CYS A 56 5.46 -4.70 0.97
C CYS A 56 6.60 -5.46 0.26
N GLN A 57 7.39 -4.79 -0.58
CA GLN A 57 8.56 -5.40 -1.25
C GLN A 57 9.66 -5.80 -0.27
N SER A 58 9.85 -5.01 0.79
CA SER A 58 10.88 -5.25 1.81
C SER A 58 10.48 -6.28 2.89
N TYR A 59 9.20 -6.67 2.94
CA TYR A 59 8.67 -7.49 4.02
C TYR A 59 9.04 -8.97 3.88
N CYS A 60 9.57 -9.56 4.96
CA CYS A 60 10.03 -10.95 5.02
C CYS A 60 9.35 -11.80 6.11
N GLY A 61 8.27 -11.32 6.73
CA GLY A 61 7.55 -12.03 7.80
C GLY A 61 6.51 -13.04 7.29
N GLU A 62 5.73 -13.60 8.22
CA GLU A 62 4.74 -14.66 7.96
C GLU A 62 3.68 -14.27 6.92
N LYS A 63 3.31 -12.98 6.87
CA LYS A 63 2.26 -12.45 5.99
C LYS A 63 2.79 -12.00 4.61
N LYS A 64 3.99 -12.47 4.21
CA LYS A 64 4.68 -12.02 3.00
C LYS A 64 3.88 -12.26 1.73
N GLU A 65 3.26 -13.43 1.60
CA GLU A 65 2.46 -13.76 0.41
C GLU A 65 1.30 -12.78 0.22
N TYR A 66 0.59 -12.47 1.30
CA TYR A 66 -0.48 -11.46 1.30
C TYR A 66 0.05 -10.09 0.89
N LEU A 67 1.15 -9.62 1.49
CA LEU A 67 1.74 -8.31 1.14
C LEU A 67 2.28 -8.26 -0.29
N MET A 68 2.76 -9.37 -0.86
CA MET A 68 3.10 -9.44 -2.28
C MET A 68 1.86 -9.28 -3.18
N GLN A 69 0.70 -9.79 -2.78
CA GLN A 69 -0.55 -9.53 -3.51
C GLN A 69 -0.97 -8.06 -3.41
N ILE A 70 -0.78 -7.45 -2.24
CA ILE A 70 -1.02 -6.01 -2.07
C ILE A 70 -0.08 -5.17 -2.94
N SER A 71 1.22 -5.49 -2.98
CA SER A 71 2.17 -4.75 -3.81
C SER A 71 1.81 -4.82 -5.29
N LYS A 72 1.32 -5.97 -5.77
CA LYS A 72 0.79 -6.12 -7.14
C LYS A 72 -0.41 -5.22 -7.42
N LYS A 73 -1.38 -5.14 -6.48
CA LYS A 73 -2.55 -4.25 -6.61
C LYS A 73 -2.12 -2.78 -6.68
N VAL A 74 -1.22 -2.37 -5.81
CA VAL A 74 -0.71 -0.99 -5.76
C VAL A 74 0.08 -0.65 -7.03
N LYS A 75 0.99 -1.55 -7.46
CA LYS A 75 1.76 -1.40 -8.71
C LYS A 75 0.85 -1.20 -9.91
N LYS A 76 -0.24 -1.99 -10.00
CA LYS A 76 -1.22 -1.89 -11.07
C LYS A 76 -1.98 -0.56 -11.05
N TYR A 77 -2.35 -0.05 -9.87
CA TYR A 77 -3.04 1.22 -9.75
C TYR A 77 -2.17 2.40 -10.15
N LEU A 78 -0.90 2.39 -9.72
CA LEU A 78 0.06 3.45 -10.02
C LEU A 78 0.60 3.40 -11.46
N ASP A 79 0.15 2.44 -12.28
CA ASP A 79 0.63 2.19 -13.64
C ASP A 79 2.17 2.16 -13.74
N ILE A 80 2.85 1.60 -12.73
CA ILE A 80 4.31 1.53 -12.70
C ILE A 80 4.77 0.54 -13.77
N PRO A 81 5.48 0.96 -14.83
CA PRO A 81 5.94 0.06 -15.87
C PRO A 81 7.02 -0.88 -15.31
N GLY A 82 6.89 -2.18 -15.54
CA GLY A 82 8.02 -3.12 -15.57
C GLY A 82 8.83 -3.31 -14.26
N GLY A 83 8.20 -3.88 -13.22
CA GLY A 83 8.94 -4.65 -12.22
C GLY A 83 8.90 -6.13 -12.60
N ASN A 84 9.90 -6.61 -13.35
CA ASN A 84 10.09 -7.97 -13.89
C ASN A 84 9.13 -9.04 -13.34
N ASP A 85 8.05 -9.29 -14.08
CA ASP A 85 7.36 -10.58 -14.06
C ASP A 85 8.15 -11.51 -15.00
N GLU A 86 9.37 -11.88 -14.59
CA GLU A 86 10.09 -13.01 -15.19
C GLU A 86 9.63 -14.27 -14.45
N TYR A 87 8.70 -15.00 -15.06
CA TYR A 87 8.51 -16.44 -14.84
C TYR A 87 9.23 -17.20 -15.95
#